data_AF-A0A9R0W4N1-F1
#
_entry.id   AF-A0A9R0W4N1-F1
#
_cell.length_a   1.000
_cell.length_b   1.000
_cell.length_c   1.000
_cell.angle_alpha   90.00
_cell.angle_beta   90.00
_cell.angle_gamma   90.00
#
_symmetry.space_group_name_H-M   'P 1'
#
loop_
_entity.id
_entity.type
_entity.pdbx_description
1 polymer ?
#
loop_
_entity_poly.entity_id
_entity_poly.type
_entity_poly.pdbx_seq_one_letter_code
_entity_poly.pdbx_strand_id
1 'polypeptide(L)'
;MVQQLDGTSNEWGWCKQKLGANAILAVSLAVCKAGAMVNKIPLYQHIANLAGNKTLVLPVPAFNVINGGSHAGNKLAMQEFMILPTGAASFKEAMKMGVEVYHHLKSIIKKKYGQDATNVGDEGGFAPNIQENKEGLELLKAAIAKAGYTGKVVIGMDVAASEFYSEKDQTYDLNFKEDVNQIGSVTESIEAVSMSKRAGWGVMASHRSGETEDTFIADLSVGLATPSAETELQILTLFTALGDTMVISFSACLLQGQIKTGAPCRSERLAKYNQVYIWAA
;
A
#
# COMPACT_ATOMS: atom_id res chain seq x y z
N MET A 1 -3.02 -12.47 23.21
CA MET A 1 -2.50 -11.15 23.63
C MET A 1 -3.60 -10.08 23.62
N VAL A 2 -4.27 -9.85 22.48
CA VAL A 2 -5.37 -8.87 22.35
C VAL A 2 -6.51 -9.10 23.35
N GLN A 3 -7.16 -10.26 23.34
CA GLN A 3 -8.36 -10.48 24.18
C GLN A 3 -8.05 -10.68 25.67
N GLN A 4 -7.03 -11.50 25.98
CA GLN A 4 -6.79 -11.96 27.36
C GLN A 4 -5.88 -11.04 28.20
N LEU A 5 -4.91 -10.36 27.57
CA LEU A 5 -3.91 -9.56 28.31
C LEU A 5 -4.21 -8.05 28.22
N ASP A 6 -4.57 -7.59 27.02
CA ASP A 6 -5.01 -6.21 26.83
C ASP A 6 -6.48 -6.05 27.25
N GLY A 7 -7.40 -6.70 26.55
CA GLY A 7 -8.83 -6.77 26.89
C GLY A 7 -9.60 -5.45 26.74
N THR A 8 -9.00 -4.40 26.19
CA THR A 8 -9.69 -3.12 25.99
C THR A 8 -10.49 -3.12 24.69
N SER A 9 -11.73 -2.62 24.76
CA SER A 9 -12.65 -2.55 23.62
C SER A 9 -13.41 -1.23 23.58
N ASN A 10 -13.84 -0.84 22.38
CA ASN A 10 -14.85 0.17 22.11
C ASN A 10 -16.06 -0.47 21.40
N GLU A 11 -17.03 0.35 20.97
CA GLU A 11 -18.24 -0.10 20.26
C GLU A 11 -17.97 -0.80 18.90
N TRP A 12 -16.75 -0.67 18.37
CA TRP A 12 -16.30 -1.23 17.08
C TRP A 12 -15.35 -2.44 17.24
N GLY A 13 -14.99 -2.83 18.47
CA GLY A 13 -14.15 -4.00 18.75
C GLY A 13 -12.97 -3.71 19.68
N TRP A 14 -11.91 -4.52 19.57
CA TRP A 14 -10.74 -4.44 20.47
C TRP A 14 -9.84 -3.25 20.12
N CYS A 15 -9.75 -2.28 21.04
CA CYS A 15 -9.03 -1.01 20.83
C CYS A 15 -7.57 -1.01 21.33
N LYS A 16 -7.12 -2.06 22.03
CA LYS A 16 -5.70 -2.31 22.34
C LYS A 16 -5.02 -1.16 23.11
N GLN A 17 -5.79 -0.38 23.86
CA GLN A 17 -5.36 0.84 24.54
C GLN A 17 -4.46 0.56 25.76
N LYS A 18 -4.60 -0.61 26.40
CA LYS A 18 -3.88 -0.91 27.64
C LYS A 18 -2.41 -1.28 27.39
N LEU A 19 -2.16 -2.16 26.41
CA LEU A 19 -0.82 -2.63 26.07
C LEU A 19 -0.22 -1.85 24.89
N GLY A 20 -1.05 -1.19 24.08
CA GLY A 20 -0.63 -0.51 22.86
C GLY A 20 -0.58 -1.46 21.66
N ALA A 21 -1.18 -1.04 20.54
CA ALA A 21 -1.20 -1.83 19.32
C ALA A 21 0.21 -2.10 18.76
N ASN A 22 1.12 -1.14 18.89
CA ASN A 22 2.52 -1.25 18.51
C ASN A 22 3.24 -2.39 19.26
N ALA A 23 3.07 -2.50 20.58
CA ALA A 23 3.69 -3.55 21.39
C ALA A 23 3.11 -4.93 21.04
N ILE A 24 1.78 -5.02 20.90
CA ILE A 24 1.11 -6.26 20.51
C ILE A 24 1.56 -6.70 19.11
N LEU A 25 1.61 -5.78 18.15
CA LEU A 25 2.00 -6.07 16.78
C LEU A 25 3.46 -6.55 16.73
N ALA A 26 4.39 -5.88 17.41
CA ALA A 26 5.80 -6.29 17.44
C ALA A 26 5.97 -7.74 17.92
N VAL A 27 5.30 -8.14 19.01
CA VAL A 27 5.34 -9.53 19.49
C VAL A 27 4.66 -10.48 18.51
N SER A 28 3.51 -10.08 17.93
CA SER A 28 2.79 -10.90 16.95
C SER A 28 3.64 -11.19 15.71
N LEU A 29 4.39 -10.21 15.19
CA LEU A 29 5.29 -10.37 14.05
C LEU A 29 6.45 -11.31 14.41
N ALA A 30 7.06 -11.12 15.58
CA ALA A 30 8.18 -11.95 16.04
C ALA A 30 7.75 -13.43 16.23
N VAL A 31 6.58 -13.67 16.82
CA VAL A 31 6.03 -15.03 16.99
C VAL A 31 5.72 -15.68 15.63
N CYS A 32 5.16 -14.93 14.68
CA CYS A 32 4.91 -15.44 13.33
C CYS A 32 6.22 -15.85 12.62
N LYS A 33 7.27 -15.02 12.71
CA LYS A 33 8.61 -15.33 12.19
C LYS A 33 9.19 -16.58 12.86
N ALA A 34 9.11 -16.68 14.19
CA ALA A 34 9.56 -17.86 14.93
C ALA A 34 8.78 -19.13 14.53
N GLY A 35 7.47 -19.00 14.31
CA GLY A 35 6.61 -20.08 13.83
C GLY A 35 7.06 -20.63 12.47
N ALA A 36 7.42 -19.76 11.54
CA ALA A 36 7.99 -20.17 10.25
C ALA A 36 9.32 -20.93 10.42
N MET A 37 10.21 -20.42 11.29
CA MET A 37 11.51 -21.04 11.57
C MET A 37 11.39 -22.43 12.21
N VAL A 38 10.50 -22.59 13.19
CA VAL A 38 10.22 -23.90 13.83
C VAL A 38 9.72 -24.92 12.81
N ASN A 39 8.86 -24.48 11.89
CA ASN A 39 8.34 -25.32 10.81
C ASN A 39 9.33 -25.49 9.64
N LYS A 40 10.49 -24.81 9.66
CA LYS A 40 11.50 -24.82 8.60
C LYS A 40 10.94 -24.48 7.21
N ILE A 41 9.99 -23.56 7.16
CA ILE A 41 9.38 -23.06 5.93
C ILE A 41 9.61 -21.55 5.79
N PRO A 42 9.60 -21.01 4.57
CA PRO A 42 9.61 -19.56 4.36
C PRO A 42 8.43 -18.87 5.07
N LEU A 43 8.61 -17.61 5.46
CA LEU A 43 7.60 -16.86 6.20
C LEU A 43 6.29 -16.70 5.41
N TYR A 44 6.35 -16.39 4.11
CA TYR A 44 5.16 -16.33 3.27
C TYR A 44 4.36 -17.64 3.28
N GLN A 45 5.04 -18.80 3.32
CA GLN A 45 4.39 -20.11 3.34
C GLN A 45 3.76 -20.39 4.72
N HIS A 46 4.41 -19.96 5.79
CA HIS A 46 3.82 -20.03 7.12
C HIS A 46 2.54 -19.19 7.21
N ILE A 47 2.57 -17.96 6.68
CA ILE A 47 1.40 -17.07 6.58
C ILE A 47 0.31 -17.71 5.72
N ALA A 48 0.65 -18.30 4.57
CA ALA A 48 -0.28 -19.02 3.72
C ALA A 48 -0.98 -20.17 4.47
N ASN A 49 -0.23 -20.96 5.22
CA ASN A 49 -0.75 -22.05 6.03
C ASN A 49 -1.70 -21.53 7.13
N LEU A 50 -1.34 -20.44 7.81
CA LEU A 50 -2.22 -19.78 8.79
C LEU A 50 -3.52 -19.27 8.16
N ALA A 51 -3.46 -18.79 6.92
CA ALA A 51 -4.61 -18.30 6.17
C ALA A 51 -5.41 -19.40 5.44
N GLY A 52 -4.93 -20.66 5.45
CA GLY A 52 -5.54 -21.76 4.69
C GLY A 52 -5.37 -21.65 3.17
N ASN A 53 -4.43 -20.84 2.68
CA ASN A 53 -4.18 -20.63 1.26
C ASN A 53 -3.31 -21.76 0.69
N LYS A 54 -3.82 -22.45 -0.34
CA LYS A 54 -3.13 -23.58 -1.00
C LYS A 54 -2.34 -23.16 -2.25
N THR A 55 -2.82 -22.14 -2.94
CA THR A 55 -2.21 -21.64 -4.18
C THR A 55 -1.89 -20.17 -3.98
N LEU A 56 -0.64 -19.81 -4.24
CA LEU A 56 -0.12 -18.47 -4.06
C LEU A 56 0.16 -17.82 -5.42
N VAL A 57 0.06 -16.49 -5.45
CA VAL A 57 0.46 -15.66 -6.60
C VAL A 57 1.35 -14.53 -6.11
N LEU A 58 2.27 -14.07 -6.96
CA LEU A 58 3.06 -12.89 -6.64
C LEU A 58 2.19 -11.63 -6.84
N PRO A 59 2.33 -10.61 -5.98
CA PRO A 59 1.50 -9.43 -6.05
C PRO A 59 1.94 -8.50 -7.20
N VAL A 60 0.99 -7.77 -7.79
CA VAL A 60 1.31 -6.59 -8.61
C VAL A 60 1.75 -5.45 -7.69
N PRO A 61 2.93 -4.85 -7.90
CA PRO A 61 3.37 -3.70 -7.12
C PRO A 61 2.62 -2.43 -7.54
N ALA A 62 2.12 -1.69 -6.55
CA ALA A 62 1.57 -0.35 -6.70
C ALA A 62 2.59 0.68 -6.18
N PHE A 63 3.27 1.34 -7.10
CA PHE A 63 4.31 2.30 -6.78
C PHE A 63 3.71 3.69 -6.60
N ASN A 64 3.77 4.25 -5.40
CA ASN A 64 3.45 5.66 -5.17
C ASN A 64 4.52 6.54 -5.84
N VAL A 65 4.12 7.40 -6.79
CA VAL A 65 5.06 8.17 -7.62
C VAL A 65 4.82 9.68 -7.61
N ILE A 66 3.60 10.13 -7.26
CA ILE A 66 3.31 11.55 -7.03
C ILE A 66 2.49 11.66 -5.74
N ASN A 67 2.94 12.54 -4.83
CA ASN A 67 2.28 12.83 -3.56
C ASN A 67 1.46 14.13 -3.66
N GLY A 68 0.29 14.10 -3.02
CA GLY A 68 -0.55 15.24 -2.71
C GLY A 68 -1.10 15.13 -1.28
N GLY A 69 -2.23 15.77 -1.01
CA GLY A 69 -2.89 15.77 0.30
C GLY A 69 -1.95 16.19 1.43
N SER A 70 -2.06 15.51 2.56
CA SER A 70 -1.22 15.73 3.76
C SER A 70 0.23 15.29 3.56
N HIS A 71 0.51 14.47 2.54
CA HIS A 71 1.87 14.01 2.19
C HIS A 71 2.68 15.01 1.35
N ALA A 72 2.11 16.16 0.98
CA ALA A 72 2.82 17.18 0.19
C ALA A 72 2.41 18.61 0.54
N GLY A 73 3.35 19.55 0.42
CA GLY A 73 3.09 20.99 0.54
C GLY A 73 2.37 21.62 -0.67
N ASN A 74 1.94 20.83 -1.65
CA ASN A 74 1.28 21.31 -2.87
C ASN A 74 -0.26 21.44 -2.66
N LYS A 75 -0.98 21.79 -3.73
CA LYS A 75 -2.44 21.96 -3.74
C LYS A 75 -3.21 20.72 -4.21
N LEU A 76 -2.54 19.59 -4.43
CA LEU A 76 -3.25 18.36 -4.78
C LEU A 76 -4.03 17.90 -3.56
N ALA A 77 -5.34 17.72 -3.70
CA ALA A 77 -6.17 17.18 -2.63
C ALA A 77 -5.95 15.67 -2.45
N MET A 78 -5.72 14.95 -3.55
CA MET A 78 -5.55 13.51 -3.55
C MET A 78 -4.16 13.15 -3.02
N GLN A 79 -4.12 12.23 -2.06
CA GLN A 79 -2.90 11.92 -1.30
C GLN A 79 -1.84 11.26 -2.17
N GLU A 80 -2.21 10.32 -3.04
CA GLU A 80 -1.23 9.57 -3.83
C GLU A 80 -1.71 9.20 -5.22
N PHE A 81 -0.78 9.28 -6.17
CA PHE A 81 -0.95 8.76 -7.51
C PHE A 81 0.08 7.66 -7.73
N MET A 82 -0.43 6.47 -7.99
CA MET A 82 0.35 5.24 -8.11
C MET A 82 0.38 4.73 -9.55
N ILE A 83 1.42 3.99 -9.89
CA ILE A 83 1.49 3.19 -11.12
C ILE A 83 1.51 1.70 -10.79
N LEU A 84 0.76 0.90 -11.56
CA LEU A 84 0.61 -0.53 -11.38
C LEU A 84 0.94 -1.25 -12.70
N PRO A 85 2.06 -1.96 -12.81
CA PRO A 85 2.46 -2.70 -14.02
C PRO A 85 1.67 -4.02 -14.19
N THR A 86 0.36 -3.93 -14.39
CA THR A 86 -0.54 -5.10 -14.51
C THR A 86 -0.30 -5.95 -15.76
N GLY A 87 0.33 -5.39 -16.79
CA GLY A 87 0.68 -6.10 -18.03
C GLY A 87 2.04 -6.82 -17.99
N ALA A 88 2.70 -6.90 -16.84
CA ALA A 88 3.95 -7.63 -16.65
C ALA A 88 3.72 -9.14 -16.51
N ALA A 89 4.57 -9.97 -17.11
CA ALA A 89 4.50 -11.43 -17.02
C ALA A 89 5.12 -12.00 -15.73
N SER A 90 5.84 -11.17 -14.97
CA SER A 90 6.49 -11.56 -13.71
C SER A 90 6.68 -10.35 -12.79
N PHE A 91 6.88 -10.61 -11.50
CA PHE A 91 7.23 -9.56 -10.55
C PHE A 91 8.52 -8.83 -10.93
N LYS A 92 9.51 -9.55 -11.45
CA LYS A 92 10.77 -8.98 -11.97
C LYS A 92 10.53 -7.98 -13.10
N GLU A 93 9.65 -8.33 -14.04
CA GLU A 93 9.27 -7.41 -15.12
C GLU A 93 8.45 -6.22 -14.59
N ALA A 94 7.54 -6.44 -13.63
CA ALA A 94 6.79 -5.36 -13.00
C ALA A 94 7.70 -4.34 -12.31
N MET A 95 8.72 -4.80 -11.58
CA MET A 95 9.73 -3.95 -10.97
C MET A 95 10.49 -3.13 -12.02
N LYS A 96 10.93 -3.76 -13.13
CA LYS A 96 11.60 -3.06 -14.23
C LYS A 96 10.72 -1.95 -14.81
N MET A 97 9.46 -2.27 -15.13
CA MET A 97 8.50 -1.30 -15.67
C MET A 97 8.30 -0.12 -14.71
N GLY A 98 8.06 -0.39 -13.42
CA GLY A 98 7.88 0.64 -12.40
C GLY A 98 9.09 1.56 -12.24
N VAL A 99 10.30 1.00 -12.18
CA VAL A 99 11.56 1.75 -12.06
C VAL A 99 11.80 2.65 -13.26
N GLU A 100 11.60 2.13 -14.48
CA GLU A 100 11.80 2.91 -15.71
C GLU A 100 10.78 4.06 -15.82
N VAL A 101 9.51 3.80 -15.54
CA VAL A 101 8.47 4.86 -15.50
C VAL A 101 8.81 5.91 -14.43
N TYR A 102 9.24 5.50 -13.24
CA TYR A 102 9.63 6.43 -12.17
C TYR A 102 10.77 7.37 -12.58
N HIS A 103 11.81 6.86 -13.23
CA HIS A 103 12.94 7.69 -13.71
C HIS A 103 12.58 8.57 -14.92
N HIS A 104 11.70 8.10 -15.81
CA HIS A 104 11.14 8.96 -16.85
C HIS A 104 10.27 10.08 -16.28
N LEU A 105 9.44 9.78 -15.26
CA LEU A 105 8.65 10.76 -14.54
C LEU A 105 9.55 11.80 -13.86
N LYS A 106 10.62 11.37 -13.17
CA LYS A 106 11.62 12.28 -12.59
C LYS A 106 12.17 13.27 -13.63
N SER A 107 12.49 12.76 -14.82
CA SER A 107 13.03 13.57 -15.91
C SER A 107 12.03 14.58 -16.46
N ILE A 108 10.75 14.19 -16.57
CA ILE A 108 9.65 15.06 -17.00
C ILE A 108 9.42 16.15 -15.95
N ILE A 109 9.34 15.78 -14.67
CA ILE A 109 9.17 16.72 -13.55
C ILE A 109 10.33 17.70 -13.49
N LYS A 110 11.58 17.22 -13.58
CA LYS A 110 12.77 18.09 -13.61
C LYS A 110 12.69 19.14 -14.72
N LYS A 111 12.26 18.73 -15.91
CA LYS A 111 12.15 19.62 -17.07
C LYS A 111 11.06 20.67 -16.89
N LYS A 112 9.93 20.30 -16.27
CA LYS A 112 8.74 21.17 -16.17
C LYS A 112 8.74 22.06 -14.92
N TYR A 113 9.19 21.55 -13.78
CA TYR A 113 9.09 22.22 -12.48
C TYR A 113 10.46 22.50 -11.83
N GLY A 114 11.57 22.12 -12.49
CA GLY A 114 12.92 22.35 -11.99
C GLY A 114 13.47 21.20 -11.15
N GLN A 115 14.74 21.33 -10.76
CA GLN A 115 15.49 20.31 -10.03
C GLN A 115 14.89 19.99 -8.66
N ASP A 116 14.43 21.02 -7.94
CA ASP A 116 13.93 20.88 -6.56
C ASP A 116 12.62 20.08 -6.49
N ALA A 117 11.82 20.11 -7.57
CA ALA A 117 10.61 19.30 -7.69
C ALA A 117 10.89 17.79 -7.82
N THR A 118 12.16 17.38 -7.96
CA THR A 118 12.56 15.96 -7.98
C THR A 118 13.01 15.41 -6.63
N ASN A 119 12.93 16.23 -5.58
CA ASN A 119 13.00 15.73 -4.21
C ASN A 119 11.80 14.81 -3.94
N VAL A 120 11.99 13.91 -2.99
CA VAL A 120 11.02 12.85 -2.69
C VAL A 120 10.46 13.02 -1.28
N GLY A 121 9.17 12.70 -1.10
CA GLY A 121 8.55 12.64 0.22
C GLY A 121 8.89 11.35 0.97
N ASP A 122 8.13 11.10 2.04
CA ASP A 122 8.36 9.96 2.95
C ASP A 122 8.32 8.62 2.23
N GLU A 123 7.42 8.46 1.26
CA GLU A 123 7.23 7.23 0.51
C GLU A 123 8.04 7.15 -0.80
N GLY A 124 8.91 8.13 -1.05
CA GLY A 124 9.77 8.17 -2.24
C GLY A 124 9.11 8.74 -3.51
N GLY A 125 7.81 9.06 -3.46
CA GLY A 125 7.09 9.77 -4.52
C GLY A 125 7.53 11.23 -4.65
N PHE A 126 7.35 11.83 -5.83
CA PHE A 126 7.65 13.24 -6.06
C PHE A 126 6.52 14.15 -5.56
N ALA A 127 6.84 15.38 -5.16
CA ALA A 127 5.85 16.37 -4.76
C ALA A 127 5.96 17.67 -5.60
N PRO A 128 5.81 17.59 -6.95
CA PRO A 128 5.80 18.79 -7.77
C PRO A 128 4.63 19.72 -7.41
N ASN A 129 4.78 21.01 -7.68
CA ASN A 129 3.75 22.02 -7.41
C ASN A 129 2.61 21.99 -8.45
N ILE A 130 1.93 20.85 -8.51
CA ILE A 130 0.76 20.60 -9.35
C ILE A 130 -0.45 21.33 -8.74
N GLN A 131 -1.24 21.98 -9.59
CA GLN A 131 -2.43 22.71 -9.15
C GLN A 131 -3.72 21.89 -9.28
N GLU A 132 -3.76 20.90 -10.19
CA GLU A 132 -4.96 20.11 -10.47
C GLU A 132 -4.62 18.62 -10.61
N ASN A 133 -5.49 17.74 -10.10
CA ASN A 133 -5.33 16.27 -10.20
C ASN A 133 -5.11 15.78 -11.65
N LYS A 134 -5.78 16.44 -12.61
CA LYS A 134 -5.64 16.14 -14.04
C LYS A 134 -4.20 16.30 -14.52
N GLU A 135 -3.48 17.31 -14.05
CA GLU A 135 -2.09 17.53 -14.42
C GLU A 135 -1.18 16.41 -13.89
N GLY A 136 -1.44 15.90 -12.68
CA GLY A 136 -0.77 14.70 -12.16
C GLY A 136 -0.98 13.47 -13.05
N LEU A 137 -2.23 13.23 -13.47
CA LEU A 137 -2.55 12.14 -14.39
C LEU A 137 -1.87 12.27 -15.75
N GLU A 138 -1.81 13.48 -16.32
CA GLU A 138 -1.15 13.72 -17.60
C GLU A 138 0.37 13.54 -17.53
N LEU A 139 1.01 13.90 -16.40
CA LEU A 139 2.43 13.59 -16.16
C LEU A 139 2.68 12.09 -16.14
N LEU A 140 1.82 11.31 -15.49
CA LEU A 140 1.93 9.85 -15.44
C LEU A 140 1.72 9.21 -16.80
N LYS A 141 0.69 9.63 -17.55
CA LYS A 141 0.46 9.15 -18.93
C LYS A 141 1.68 9.44 -19.81
N ALA A 142 2.25 10.63 -19.72
CA ALA A 142 3.46 10.99 -20.47
C ALA A 142 4.68 10.13 -20.06
N ALA A 143 4.86 9.86 -18.77
CA ALA A 143 5.95 9.01 -18.28
C ALA A 143 5.79 7.55 -18.74
N ILE A 144 4.58 6.98 -18.64
CA ILE A 144 4.23 5.62 -19.10
C ILE A 144 4.47 5.48 -20.61
N ALA A 145 3.98 6.46 -21.39
CA ALA A 145 4.16 6.46 -22.84
C ALA A 145 5.65 6.57 -23.22
N LYS A 146 6.41 7.44 -22.54
CA LYS A 146 7.84 7.60 -22.79
C LYS A 146 8.67 6.37 -22.42
N ALA A 147 8.24 5.61 -21.42
CA ALA A 147 8.84 4.34 -21.03
C ALA A 147 8.45 3.18 -21.97
N GLY A 148 7.50 3.38 -22.89
CA GLY A 148 7.04 2.34 -23.82
C GLY A 148 6.05 1.33 -23.23
N TYR A 149 5.36 1.68 -22.13
CA TYR A 149 4.47 0.78 -21.38
C TYR A 149 2.98 1.14 -21.44
N THR A 150 2.55 1.93 -22.43
CA THR A 150 1.14 2.22 -22.67
C THR A 150 0.33 0.92 -22.78
N GLY A 151 -0.76 0.81 -22.01
CA GLY A 151 -1.59 -0.40 -21.95
C GLY A 151 -1.03 -1.55 -21.10
N LYS A 152 0.21 -1.43 -20.59
CA LYS A 152 0.82 -2.40 -19.66
C LYS A 152 0.97 -1.89 -18.23
N VAL A 153 0.98 -0.57 -18.06
CA VAL A 153 0.99 0.10 -16.76
C VAL A 153 -0.28 0.92 -16.62
N VAL A 154 -1.05 0.66 -15.56
CA VAL A 154 -2.26 1.41 -15.21
C VAL A 154 -1.97 2.36 -14.04
N ILE A 155 -2.85 3.34 -13.83
CA ILE A 155 -2.75 4.32 -12.75
C ILE A 155 -3.73 3.93 -11.64
N GLY A 156 -3.26 3.94 -10.40
CA GLY A 156 -4.07 3.84 -9.19
C GLY A 156 -4.00 5.15 -8.40
N MET A 157 -4.98 5.41 -7.54
CA MET A 157 -5.03 6.66 -6.76
C MET A 157 -5.50 6.36 -5.34
N ASP A 158 -4.82 6.95 -4.37
CA ASP A 158 -5.29 7.05 -2.99
C ASP A 158 -5.83 8.45 -2.78
N VAL A 159 -7.15 8.54 -2.66
CA VAL A 159 -7.84 9.83 -2.55
C VAL A 159 -7.78 10.34 -1.12
N ALA A 160 -7.74 9.47 -0.11
CA ALA A 160 -7.83 9.84 1.31
C ALA A 160 -8.98 10.84 1.60
N ALA A 161 -10.19 10.60 1.04
CA ALA A 161 -11.24 11.62 1.02
C ALA A 161 -11.78 12.03 2.41
N SER A 162 -11.51 11.22 3.45
CA SER A 162 -11.79 11.58 4.84
C SER A 162 -11.04 12.83 5.27
N GLU A 163 -9.82 13.03 4.76
CA GLU A 163 -8.99 14.18 5.13
C GLU A 163 -9.64 15.49 4.73
N PHE A 164 -10.51 15.52 3.73
CA PHE A 164 -11.09 16.75 3.23
C PHE A 164 -12.61 16.73 3.15
N TYR A 165 -13.25 15.88 3.97
CA TYR A 165 -14.69 15.88 4.14
C TYR A 165 -15.09 16.86 5.25
N SER A 166 -15.93 17.85 4.93
CA SER A 166 -16.55 18.75 5.91
C SER A 166 -17.81 18.09 6.46
N GLU A 167 -17.78 17.63 7.71
CA GLU A 167 -18.99 17.14 8.39
C GLU A 167 -20.06 18.22 8.51
N LYS A 168 -19.63 19.48 8.69
CA LYS A 168 -20.51 20.64 8.83
C LYS A 168 -21.31 20.90 7.56
N ASP A 169 -20.63 20.88 6.42
CA ASP A 169 -21.23 21.25 5.14
C ASP A 169 -21.70 20.02 4.35
N GLN A 170 -21.45 18.81 4.85
CA GLN A 170 -21.69 17.52 4.19
C GLN A 170 -21.13 17.47 2.75
N THR A 171 -19.99 18.12 2.53
CA THR A 171 -19.32 18.25 1.22
C THR A 171 -17.82 18.01 1.34
N TYR A 172 -17.15 17.75 0.21
CA TYR A 172 -15.71 17.57 0.14
C TYR A 172 -15.03 18.89 -0.27
N ASP A 173 -14.14 19.42 0.56
CA ASP A 173 -13.34 20.61 0.28
C ASP A 173 -11.95 20.23 -0.22
N LEU A 174 -11.75 20.27 -1.53
CA LEU A 174 -10.47 19.95 -2.16
C LEU A 174 -9.31 20.91 -1.77
N ASN A 175 -9.49 21.81 -0.80
CA ASN A 175 -8.47 22.76 -0.30
C ASN A 175 -7.97 22.51 1.14
N PHE A 176 -8.30 21.38 1.77
CA PHE A 176 -8.03 21.14 3.20
C PHE A 176 -6.78 20.27 3.49
N LYS A 177 -6.27 20.28 4.75
CA LYS A 177 -5.26 19.34 5.29
C LYS A 177 -5.47 19.05 6.79
N GLU A 178 -5.67 17.78 7.18
CA GLU A 178 -5.39 17.20 8.52
C GLU A 178 -4.86 15.75 8.37
N ASP A 179 -4.61 15.04 9.48
CA ASP A 179 -3.96 13.71 9.54
C ASP A 179 -4.81 12.68 10.32
N VAL A 180 -4.85 11.41 9.88
CA VAL A 180 -5.32 10.25 10.69
C VAL A 180 -4.49 8.97 10.51
N ASN A 181 -4.48 8.10 11.53
CA ASN A 181 -3.76 6.80 11.54
C ASN A 181 -4.66 5.59 11.92
N GLN A 182 -4.29 4.35 11.52
CA GLN A 182 -5.05 3.09 11.76
C GLN A 182 -4.37 2.03 12.70
N ILE A 183 -5.16 1.03 13.23
CA ILE A 183 -4.89 0.00 14.31
C ILE A 183 -5.06 -1.54 13.96
N GLY A 184 -4.26 -2.50 14.50
CA GLY A 184 -4.51 -3.98 14.36
C GLY A 184 -3.38 -5.00 14.76
N SER A 185 -3.62 -6.32 14.56
CA SER A 185 -2.68 -7.45 14.76
C SER A 185 -2.69 -8.45 13.59
N VAL A 186 -1.71 -9.39 13.47
CA VAL A 186 -1.62 -10.33 12.32
C VAL A 186 -2.85 -11.21 12.17
N THR A 187 -3.40 -11.74 13.28
CA THR A 187 -4.62 -12.56 13.21
C THR A 187 -5.82 -11.74 12.75
N GLU A 188 -6.00 -10.52 13.28
CA GLU A 188 -7.08 -9.61 12.86
C GLU A 188 -6.91 -9.19 11.39
N SER A 189 -5.68 -9.02 10.90
CA SER A 189 -5.37 -8.78 9.50
C SER A 189 -5.80 -9.93 8.60
N ILE A 190 -5.50 -11.19 8.97
CA ILE A 190 -5.91 -12.38 8.22
C ILE A 190 -7.44 -12.50 8.20
N GLU A 191 -8.10 -12.22 9.33
CA GLU A 191 -9.56 -12.23 9.44
C GLU A 191 -10.20 -11.14 8.55
N ALA A 192 -9.65 -9.93 8.56
CA ALA A 192 -10.10 -8.82 7.71
C ALA A 192 -9.96 -9.17 6.22
N VAL A 193 -8.78 -9.66 5.80
CA VAL A 193 -8.55 -10.11 4.42
C VAL A 193 -9.53 -11.22 4.04
N SER A 194 -9.73 -12.20 4.92
CA SER A 194 -10.66 -13.32 4.66
C SER A 194 -12.10 -12.84 4.53
N MET A 195 -12.52 -11.86 5.33
CA MET A 195 -13.84 -11.24 5.23
C MET A 195 -14.03 -10.52 3.90
N SER A 196 -13.05 -9.69 3.49
CA SER A 196 -13.06 -9.00 2.21
C SER A 196 -13.12 -9.98 1.04
N LYS A 197 -12.33 -11.07 1.08
CA LYS A 197 -12.35 -12.11 0.04
C LYS A 197 -13.69 -12.84 -0.05
N ARG A 198 -14.32 -13.17 1.08
CA ARG A 198 -15.67 -13.78 1.10
C ARG A 198 -16.74 -12.85 0.52
N ALA A 199 -16.54 -11.54 0.62
CA ALA A 199 -17.39 -10.52 0.02
C ALA A 199 -17.06 -10.23 -1.46
N GLY A 200 -16.12 -10.96 -2.07
CA GLY A 200 -15.71 -10.76 -3.47
C GLY A 200 -14.74 -9.59 -3.68
N TRP A 201 -14.19 -9.02 -2.61
CA TRP A 201 -13.25 -7.90 -2.72
C TRP A 201 -11.80 -8.40 -2.81
N GLY A 202 -11.02 -7.71 -3.63
CA GLY A 202 -9.57 -7.76 -3.60
C GLY A 202 -9.02 -7.00 -2.39
N VAL A 203 -7.76 -7.30 -2.06
CA VAL A 203 -7.08 -6.72 -0.91
C VAL A 203 -5.65 -6.39 -1.32
N MET A 204 -5.24 -5.16 -1.06
CA MET A 204 -3.89 -4.66 -1.30
C MET A 204 -3.20 -4.47 0.05
N ALA A 205 -2.09 -5.19 0.27
CA ALA A 205 -1.25 -4.94 1.42
C ALA A 205 -0.57 -3.57 1.26
N SER A 206 -0.61 -2.75 2.31
CA SER A 206 -0.10 -1.38 2.29
C SER A 206 0.91 -1.14 3.41
N HIS A 207 2.00 -0.45 3.07
CA HIS A 207 2.96 0.10 4.03
C HIS A 207 2.38 1.29 4.82
N ARG A 208 3.24 1.97 5.59
CA ARG A 208 2.92 3.25 6.26
C ARG A 208 3.92 4.33 5.86
N SER A 209 3.55 5.60 6.02
CA SER A 209 4.44 6.74 5.78
C SER A 209 5.75 6.63 6.58
N GLY A 210 5.69 6.26 7.87
CA GLY A 210 6.84 5.84 8.67
C GLY A 210 7.11 4.33 8.58
N GLU A 211 8.04 3.92 7.72
CA GLU A 211 8.47 2.51 7.59
C GLU A 211 9.87 2.25 8.17
N THR A 212 10.17 0.96 8.34
CA THR A 212 11.44 0.39 8.78
C THR A 212 12.06 -0.47 7.67
N GLU A 213 13.20 -1.07 7.93
CA GLU A 213 13.81 -2.08 7.07
C GLU A 213 13.09 -3.45 7.11
N ASP A 214 12.14 -3.66 8.03
CA ASP A 214 11.43 -4.93 8.16
C ASP A 214 10.65 -5.26 6.87
N THR A 215 10.79 -6.49 6.37
CA THR A 215 10.20 -6.93 5.11
C THR A 215 8.91 -7.74 5.29
N PHE A 216 8.34 -7.83 6.50
CA PHE A 216 7.19 -8.69 6.81
C PHE A 216 6.01 -8.53 5.85
N ILE A 217 5.69 -7.31 5.42
CA ILE A 217 4.55 -7.07 4.52
C ILE A 217 4.76 -7.67 3.12
N ALA A 218 6.01 -7.92 2.71
CA ALA A 218 6.31 -8.66 1.49
C ALA A 218 5.83 -10.12 1.61
N ASP A 219 6.25 -10.82 2.66
CA ASP A 219 5.80 -12.19 2.93
C ASP A 219 4.29 -12.28 3.19
N LEU A 220 3.73 -11.29 3.87
CA LEU A 220 2.29 -11.18 4.09
C LEU A 220 1.53 -11.04 2.77
N SER A 221 2.00 -10.17 1.87
CA SER A 221 1.37 -9.96 0.57
C SER A 221 1.35 -11.23 -0.27
N VAL A 222 2.43 -12.02 -0.25
CA VAL A 222 2.51 -13.30 -0.96
C VAL A 222 1.66 -14.37 -0.28
N GLY A 223 1.79 -14.52 1.04
CA GLY A 223 1.05 -15.54 1.81
C GLY A 223 -0.46 -15.35 1.80
N LEU A 224 -0.93 -14.10 1.61
CA LEU A 224 -2.34 -13.76 1.50
C LEU A 224 -2.84 -13.62 0.06
N ALA A 225 -1.97 -13.59 -0.95
CA ALA A 225 -2.39 -13.50 -2.34
C ALA A 225 -2.85 -14.85 -2.88
N THR A 226 -4.10 -14.90 -3.36
CA THR A 226 -4.68 -16.07 -4.02
C THR A 226 -5.15 -15.69 -5.42
N PRO A 227 -5.20 -16.63 -6.38
CA PRO A 227 -5.81 -16.38 -7.69
C PRO A 227 -7.30 -15.98 -7.50
N SER A 228 -7.75 -14.86 -8.09
CA SER A 228 -9.18 -14.56 -8.20
C SER A 228 -9.75 -15.14 -9.50
N ALA A 229 -11.03 -15.53 -9.47
CA ALA A 229 -11.76 -16.06 -10.64
C ALA A 229 -12.31 -14.96 -11.56
N GLU A 230 -12.32 -13.69 -11.12
CA GLU A 230 -12.92 -12.57 -11.86
C GLU A 230 -11.92 -11.40 -11.94
N THR A 231 -11.76 -10.87 -13.16
CA THR A 231 -10.77 -9.84 -13.51
C THR A 231 -11.51 -8.62 -14.08
N GLU A 232 -12.19 -7.86 -13.22
CA GLU A 232 -12.66 -6.52 -13.59
C GLU A 232 -12.07 -5.47 -12.65
N LEU A 233 -11.36 -4.50 -13.23
CA LEU A 233 -10.72 -3.41 -12.52
C LEU A 233 -11.75 -2.31 -12.25
N GLN A 234 -12.28 -2.23 -11.03
CA GLN A 234 -12.84 -0.98 -10.50
C GLN A 234 -12.15 -0.68 -9.17
N ILE A 235 -11.84 0.58 -8.92
CA ILE A 235 -11.20 1.00 -7.67
C ILE A 235 -12.32 1.49 -6.75
N LEU A 236 -12.64 0.72 -5.71
CA LEU A 236 -13.56 1.13 -4.65
C LEU A 236 -12.72 1.47 -3.42
N THR A 237 -12.60 2.76 -3.10
CA THR A 237 -12.04 3.24 -1.83
C THR A 237 -12.97 2.81 -0.71
N LEU A 238 -12.51 1.94 0.19
CA LEU A 238 -13.29 1.59 1.38
C LEU A 238 -12.74 2.31 2.61
N PHE A 239 -13.57 3.18 3.17
CA PHE A 239 -13.32 3.84 4.45
C PHE A 239 -13.45 2.82 5.58
N THR A 240 -12.34 2.49 6.23
CA THR A 240 -12.38 1.98 7.61
C THR A 240 -11.76 3.06 8.49
N ALA A 241 -12.62 3.86 9.11
CA ALA A 241 -12.24 4.74 10.20
C ALA A 241 -11.95 3.86 11.43
N LEU A 242 -10.68 3.60 11.67
CA LEU A 242 -10.21 3.05 12.94
C LEU A 242 -9.00 3.90 13.32
N GLY A 243 -9.09 4.60 14.45
CA GLY A 243 -8.21 5.70 14.83
C GLY A 243 -6.76 5.36 15.19
N ASP A 244 -6.10 6.41 15.69
CA ASP A 244 -4.66 6.62 15.68
C ASP A 244 -3.86 5.56 16.45
N THR A 245 -3.08 4.72 15.74
CA THR A 245 -1.71 4.20 16.05
C THR A 245 -1.45 2.80 15.42
N MET A 246 -0.34 2.71 14.64
CA MET A 246 0.39 1.55 14.06
C MET A 246 -0.32 0.22 13.69
N VAL A 247 -0.44 -0.05 12.38
CA VAL A 247 -0.71 -1.36 11.71
C VAL A 247 -0.08 -1.41 10.33
N ILE A 248 0.02 -2.66 9.84
CA ILE A 248 -0.04 -3.03 8.43
C ILE A 248 -1.43 -2.69 7.87
N SER A 249 -1.51 -1.68 6.99
CA SER A 249 -2.76 -1.23 6.40
C SER A 249 -3.16 -2.15 5.24
N PHE A 250 -4.45 -2.36 5.03
CA PHE A 250 -4.98 -3.02 3.83
C PHE A 250 -5.93 -2.07 3.13
N SER A 251 -5.60 -1.70 1.89
CA SER A 251 -6.54 -0.99 1.02
C SER A 251 -7.42 -2.03 0.34
N ALA A 252 -8.75 -1.85 0.42
CA ALA A 252 -9.66 -2.63 -0.41
C ALA A 252 -9.38 -2.28 -1.88
N CYS A 253 -9.23 -3.30 -2.72
CA CYS A 253 -9.13 -3.16 -4.17
C CYS A 253 -10.03 -4.20 -4.82
N LEU A 254 -10.32 -4.16 -6.11
CA LEU A 254 -11.06 -5.26 -6.74
C LEU A 254 -10.17 -6.41 -7.22
N LEU A 255 -8.86 -6.19 -7.34
CA LEU A 255 -7.91 -7.26 -7.69
C LEU A 255 -7.25 -7.87 -6.43
N GLN A 256 -7.24 -9.20 -6.35
CA GLN A 256 -6.43 -9.91 -5.37
C GLN A 256 -4.95 -9.90 -5.80
N GLY A 257 -4.02 -9.92 -4.83
CA GLY A 257 -2.59 -10.00 -5.10
C GLY A 257 -1.98 -8.66 -5.51
N GLN A 258 -2.02 -7.68 -4.61
CA GLN A 258 -1.35 -6.39 -4.82
C GLN A 258 -0.58 -5.97 -3.57
N ILE A 259 0.51 -5.24 -3.76
CA ILE A 259 1.30 -4.65 -2.69
C ILE A 259 1.62 -3.18 -3.00
N LYS A 260 1.24 -2.28 -2.10
CA LYS A 260 1.65 -0.88 -2.08
C LYS A 260 2.71 -0.71 -1.01
N THR A 261 3.96 -0.55 -1.41
CA THR A 261 5.06 -0.32 -0.46
C THR A 261 5.95 0.85 -0.85
N GLY A 262 5.37 1.84 -1.53
CA GLY A 262 6.00 3.13 -1.87
C GLY A 262 6.62 3.15 -3.26
N ALA A 263 7.33 4.23 -3.58
CA ALA A 263 8.08 4.35 -4.81
C ALA A 263 9.18 3.29 -4.91
N PRO A 264 9.73 3.00 -6.10
CA PRO A 264 11.00 2.30 -6.24
C PRO A 264 12.19 3.20 -5.86
N CYS A 265 12.11 3.83 -4.69
CA CYS A 265 13.06 4.77 -4.11
C CYS A 265 12.99 4.66 -2.58
N ARG A 266 14.10 4.95 -1.90
CA ARG A 266 14.30 4.80 -0.45
C ARG A 266 14.31 3.33 0.01
N SER A 267 15.25 3.00 0.89
CA SER A 267 15.59 1.60 1.19
C SER A 267 14.51 0.89 2.00
N GLU A 268 13.79 1.60 2.86
CA GLU A 268 12.66 1.07 3.62
C GLU A 268 11.49 0.63 2.72
N ARG A 269 11.43 1.13 1.48
CA ARG A 269 10.49 0.73 0.43
C ARG A 269 11.05 -0.43 -0.38
N LEU A 270 12.27 -0.25 -0.88
CA LEU A 270 12.97 -1.22 -1.70
C LEU A 270 13.22 -2.55 -0.98
N ALA A 271 13.38 -2.55 0.36
CA ALA A 271 13.54 -3.77 1.14
C ALA A 271 12.39 -4.76 0.90
N LYS A 272 11.14 -4.27 0.85
CA LYS A 272 9.96 -5.12 0.61
C LYS A 272 9.91 -5.61 -0.83
N TYR A 273 10.14 -4.73 -1.79
CA TYR A 273 10.19 -5.12 -3.21
C TYR A 273 11.29 -6.16 -3.47
N ASN A 274 12.47 -5.98 -2.87
CA ASN A 274 13.57 -6.93 -2.98
C ASN A 274 13.24 -8.27 -2.32
N GLN A 275 12.52 -8.26 -1.19
CA GLN A 275 12.06 -9.49 -0.55
C GLN A 275 11.11 -10.28 -1.45
N VAL A 276 10.13 -9.62 -2.07
CA VAL A 276 9.25 -10.28 -3.06
C VAL A 276 10.04 -10.77 -4.27
N TYR A 277 11.04 -9.99 -4.71
CA TYR A 277 11.94 -10.40 -5.80
C TYR A 277 12.70 -11.69 -5.49
N ILE A 278 13.18 -11.87 -4.26
CA ILE A 278 13.85 -13.11 -3.82
C ILE A 278 12.89 -14.30 -3.93
N TRP A 279 11.61 -14.12 -3.63
CA TRP A 279 10.59 -15.17 -3.78
C TRP A 279 10.18 -15.42 -5.23
N ALA A 280 10.49 -14.49 -6.13
CA ALA A 280 10.20 -14.60 -7.56
C ALA A 280 11.35 -15.20 -8.38
N ALA A 281 12.51 -15.43 -7.76
CA ALA A 281 13.73 -15.96 -8.38
C ALA A 281 13.82 -17.49 -8.26
#